data_AF-A0A0A1WS06-F1
#
_entry.id   AF-A0A0A1WS06-F1
#
_cell.length_a   1.000
_cell.length_b   1.000
_cell.length_c   1.000
_cell.angle_alpha   90.00
_cell.angle_beta   90.00
_cell.angle_gamma   90.00
#
_symmetry.space_group_name_H-M   'P 1'
#
loop_
_entity.id
_entity.type
_entity.pdbx_description
1 polymer ?
#
loop_
_entity_poly.entity_id
_entity_poly.type
_entity_poly.pdbx_seq_one_letter_code
_entity_poly.pdbx_strand_id
1 'polypeptide(L)'
;PKCPKKQAIINQRLYFDMGTLYKSFSDYYYPQLFFNKPLVPELYKNMETAMALLNTFLEGNNYVAGDQLTVADLSILASISIFDVANFDISKYVNVARWYADAKKLPGWEENWAGCLEFKKLFK
;
A
#
# COMPACT_ATOMS: atom_id res chain seq x y z
N PRO A 1 -0.71 18.52 9.50
CA PRO A 1 0.16 19.67 9.89
C PRO A 1 -0.24 20.95 9.15
N LYS A 2 -0.04 22.16 9.73
CA LYS A 2 -0.33 23.44 9.05
C LYS A 2 0.80 23.94 8.14
N CYS A 3 2.03 23.44 8.33
CA CYS A 3 3.18 23.81 7.52
C CYS A 3 2.99 23.32 6.06
N PRO A 4 3.02 24.22 5.05
CA PRO A 4 2.80 23.83 3.65
C PRO A 4 3.80 22.81 3.14
N LYS A 5 5.09 22.92 3.53
CA LYS A 5 6.13 21.96 3.13
C LYS A 5 5.83 20.56 3.63
N LYS A 6 5.40 20.40 4.89
CA LYS A 6 5.01 19.10 5.44
C LYS A 6 3.75 18.56 4.76
N GLN A 7 2.76 19.42 4.50
CA GLN A 7 1.55 19.02 3.76
C GLN A 7 1.86 18.56 2.33
N ALA A 8 2.80 19.21 1.63
CA ALA A 8 3.17 18.83 0.28
C ALA A 8 3.70 17.38 0.21
N ILE A 9 4.50 16.95 1.20
CA ILE A 9 4.98 15.56 1.26
C ILE A 9 3.82 14.60 1.52
N ILE A 10 2.95 14.90 2.48
CA ILE A 10 1.75 14.07 2.77
C ILE A 10 0.88 13.94 1.51
N ASN A 11 0.59 15.05 0.85
CA ASN A 11 -0.23 15.08 -0.37
C ASN A 11 0.44 14.27 -1.48
N GLN A 12 1.75 14.39 -1.67
CA GLN A 12 2.47 13.60 -2.65
C GLN A 12 2.38 12.10 -2.34
N ARG A 13 2.46 11.69 -1.06
CA ARG A 13 2.29 10.27 -0.68
C ARG A 13 0.87 9.77 -0.92
N LEU A 14 -0.15 10.60 -0.71
CA LEU A 14 -1.55 10.26 -1.04
C LEU A 14 -1.74 10.09 -2.56
N TYR A 15 -1.16 10.97 -3.38
CA TYR A 15 -1.20 10.81 -4.84
C TYR A 15 -0.39 9.61 -5.33
N PHE A 16 0.73 9.30 -4.68
CA PHE A 16 1.48 8.07 -4.94
C PHE A 16 0.65 6.83 -4.61
N ASP A 17 -0.05 6.82 -3.48
CA ASP A 17 -0.92 5.71 -3.08
C ASP A 17 -2.00 5.48 -4.15
N MET A 18 -2.78 6.51 -4.47
CA MET A 18 -3.85 6.42 -5.46
C MET A 18 -3.35 6.11 -6.89
N GLY A 19 -2.34 6.84 -7.35
CA GLY A 19 -1.93 6.87 -8.76
C GLY A 19 -0.80 5.91 -9.13
N THR A 20 -0.15 5.29 -8.15
CA THR A 20 0.98 4.39 -8.38
C THR A 20 0.81 3.09 -7.63
N LEU A 21 0.71 3.12 -6.30
CA LEU A 21 0.65 1.91 -5.48
C LEU A 21 -0.65 1.13 -5.69
N TYR A 22 -1.78 1.70 -5.26
CA TYR A 22 -3.08 1.05 -5.39
C TYR A 22 -3.48 0.86 -6.86
N LYS A 23 -3.13 1.81 -7.73
CA LYS A 23 -3.34 1.65 -9.17
C LYS A 23 -2.64 0.40 -9.74
N SER A 24 -1.39 0.15 -9.34
CA SER A 24 -0.68 -1.05 -9.81
C SER A 24 -1.38 -2.34 -9.37
N PHE A 25 -1.96 -2.35 -8.17
CA PHE A 25 -2.77 -3.47 -7.68
C PHE A 25 -4.06 -3.63 -8.49
N SER A 26 -4.83 -2.55 -8.67
CA SER A 26 -6.11 -2.61 -9.36
C SER A 26 -5.93 -3.00 -10.82
N ASP A 27 -4.92 -2.45 -11.50
CA ASP A 27 -4.63 -2.75 -12.90
C ASP A 27 -4.24 -4.24 -13.06
N TYR A 28 -3.52 -4.80 -12.08
CA TYR A 28 -3.18 -6.21 -12.09
C TYR A 28 -4.38 -7.09 -11.74
N TYR A 29 -5.02 -6.93 -10.57
CA TYR A 29 -6.00 -7.92 -10.07
C TYR A 29 -7.44 -7.72 -10.53
N TYR A 30 -7.92 -6.49 -10.69
CA TYR A 30 -9.36 -6.24 -10.92
C TYR A 30 -9.89 -6.83 -12.23
N PRO A 31 -9.12 -6.81 -13.35
CA PRO A 31 -9.53 -7.50 -14.58
C PRO A 31 -9.84 -9.00 -14.37
N GLN A 32 -9.06 -9.70 -13.55
CA GLN A 32 -9.33 -11.12 -13.25
C GLN A 32 -10.53 -11.27 -12.31
N LEU A 33 -10.54 -10.52 -11.20
CA LEU A 33 -11.50 -10.68 -10.11
C LEU A 33 -12.94 -10.34 -10.53
N PHE A 34 -13.12 -9.33 -11.38
CA PHE A 34 -14.46 -8.78 -11.69
C PHE A 34 -14.91 -8.98 -13.14
N PHE A 35 -13.98 -9.25 -14.05
CA PHE A 35 -14.27 -9.27 -15.49
C PHE A 35 -13.83 -10.55 -16.20
N ASN A 36 -13.36 -11.57 -15.47
CA ASN A 36 -12.87 -12.85 -16.02
C ASN A 36 -11.83 -12.65 -17.15
N LYS A 37 -11.02 -11.59 -17.07
CA LYS A 37 -9.93 -11.37 -18.03
C LYS A 37 -8.72 -12.24 -17.68
N PRO A 38 -7.90 -12.63 -18.66
CA PRO A 38 -6.65 -13.33 -18.38
C PRO A 38 -5.71 -12.43 -17.57
N LEU A 39 -4.82 -13.08 -16.82
CA LEU A 39 -3.73 -12.41 -16.12
C LEU A 39 -2.73 -11.84 -17.12
N VAL A 40 -2.23 -10.63 -16.84
CA VAL A 40 -1.20 -9.95 -17.65
C VAL A 40 0.08 -9.87 -16.81
N PRO A 41 1.02 -10.81 -16.98
CA PRO A 41 2.19 -10.94 -16.09
C PRO A 41 3.07 -9.68 -16.06
N GLU A 42 3.10 -8.92 -17.16
CA GLU A 42 3.89 -7.69 -17.28
C GLU A 42 3.46 -6.62 -16.28
N LEU A 43 2.17 -6.58 -15.92
CA LEU A 43 1.64 -5.62 -14.95
C LEU A 43 2.08 -5.92 -13.52
N TYR A 44 2.51 -7.16 -13.21
CA TYR A 44 3.06 -7.50 -11.90
C TYR A 44 4.32 -6.67 -11.58
N LYS A 45 5.14 -6.39 -12.60
CA LYS A 45 6.35 -5.56 -12.44
C LYS A 45 6.04 -4.13 -11.99
N ASN A 46 4.85 -3.62 -12.30
CA ASN A 46 4.43 -2.30 -11.84
C ASN A 46 4.16 -2.29 -10.33
N MET A 47 3.60 -3.39 -9.80
CA MET A 47 3.46 -3.58 -8.35
C MET A 47 4.83 -3.64 -7.66
N GLU A 48 5.76 -4.41 -8.22
CA GLU A 48 7.13 -4.50 -7.68
C GLU A 48 7.84 -3.14 -7.70
N THR A 49 7.65 -2.36 -8.77
CA THR A 49 8.21 -1.02 -8.93
C THR A 49 7.59 -0.04 -7.92
N ALA A 50 6.27 -0.07 -7.74
CA ALA A 50 5.60 0.78 -6.76
C ALA A 50 6.04 0.44 -5.34
N MET A 51 6.15 -0.85 -5.01
CA MET A 51 6.63 -1.30 -3.70
C MET A 51 8.09 -0.89 -3.45
N ALA A 52 8.95 -0.96 -4.48
CA ALA A 52 10.33 -0.49 -4.39
C ALA A 52 10.41 1.02 -4.10
N LEU A 53 9.56 1.83 -4.75
CA LEU A 53 9.49 3.28 -4.48
C LEU A 53 9.03 3.57 -3.05
N LEU A 54 8.01 2.86 -2.55
CA LEU A 54 7.57 2.99 -1.16
C LEU A 54 8.70 2.61 -0.19
N ASN A 55 9.44 1.54 -0.49
CA ASN A 55 10.58 1.10 0.30
C ASN A 55 11.67 2.18 0.40
N THR A 56 11.94 2.88 -0.72
CA THR A 56 12.87 4.03 -0.74
C THR A 56 12.31 5.22 0.04
N PHE A 57 11.02 5.53 -0.06
CA PHE A 57 10.41 6.61 0.71
C PHE A 57 10.50 6.41 2.23
N LEU A 58 10.48 5.15 2.67
CA LEU A 58 10.59 4.77 4.08
C LEU A 58 12.04 4.65 4.57
N GLU A 59 13.03 4.81 3.70
CA GLU A 59 14.44 4.79 4.10
C GLU A 59 14.73 5.96 5.06
N GLY A 60 15.28 5.64 6.23
CA GLY A 60 15.58 6.60 7.28
C GLY A 60 14.37 7.24 7.97
N ASN A 61 13.13 6.83 7.66
CA ASN A 61 11.90 7.42 8.21
C ASN A 61 11.07 6.38 8.95
N ASN A 62 10.34 6.78 9.99
CA ASN A 62 9.42 5.86 10.70
C ASN A 62 8.03 5.82 10.07
N TYR A 63 7.64 6.86 9.33
CA TYR A 63 6.35 7.01 8.70
C TYR A 63 6.53 7.42 7.23
N VAL A 64 5.55 7.16 6.39
CA VAL A 64 5.66 7.32 4.92
C VAL A 64 5.95 8.76 4.49
N ALA A 65 5.57 9.74 5.32
CA ALA A 65 5.71 11.18 5.06
C ALA A 65 6.67 11.89 6.05
N GLY A 66 7.49 11.14 6.80
CA GLY A 66 8.53 11.70 7.67
C GLY A 66 8.57 11.07 9.07
N ASP A 67 8.67 11.94 10.08
CA ASP A 67 8.94 11.59 11.48
C ASP A 67 7.68 11.33 12.32
N GLN A 68 6.50 11.66 11.81
CA GLN A 68 5.23 11.55 12.54
C GLN A 68 4.18 10.81 11.72
N LEU A 69 3.28 10.11 12.41
CA LEU A 69 2.11 9.48 11.80
C LEU A 69 1.23 10.52 11.11
N THR A 70 0.78 10.21 9.90
CA THR A 70 -0.12 11.07 9.12
C THR A 70 -1.24 10.26 8.45
N VAL A 71 -2.19 10.97 7.83
CA VAL A 71 -3.21 10.34 6.99
C VAL A 71 -2.64 9.58 5.79
N ALA A 72 -1.41 9.89 5.36
CA ALA A 72 -0.76 9.15 4.29
C ALA A 72 -0.39 7.72 4.74
N ASP A 73 0.00 7.53 6.00
CA ASP A 73 0.27 6.20 6.55
C ASP A 73 -1.00 5.36 6.61
N LEU A 74 -2.13 5.97 6.98
CA LEU A 74 -3.43 5.27 7.03
C LEU A 74 -3.91 4.86 5.64
N SER A 75 -3.75 5.74 4.64
CA SER A 75 -4.08 5.44 3.24
C SER A 75 -3.24 4.28 2.71
N ILE A 76 -1.91 4.38 2.84
CA ILE A 76 -0.98 3.36 2.37
C ILE A 76 -1.13 2.05 3.17
N LEU A 77 -1.49 2.11 4.46
CA LEU A 77 -1.77 0.93 5.28
C LEU A 77 -2.92 0.12 4.67
N ALA A 78 -4.01 0.78 4.28
CA ALA A 78 -5.15 0.11 3.64
C ALA A 78 -4.71 -0.57 2.33
N SER A 79 -3.97 0.14 1.48
CA SER A 79 -3.42 -0.42 0.24
C SER A 79 -2.52 -1.63 0.50
N ILE A 80 -1.48 -1.49 1.33
CA ILE A 80 -0.52 -2.58 1.60
C ILE A 80 -1.19 -3.79 2.25
N SER A 81 -2.25 -3.60 3.02
CA SER A 81 -3.01 -4.73 3.58
C SER A 81 -3.73 -5.57 2.53
N ILE A 82 -4.19 -4.93 1.47
CA ILE A 82 -4.77 -5.62 0.31
C ILE A 82 -3.69 -6.38 -0.47
N PHE A 83 -2.47 -5.83 -0.59
CA PHE A 83 -1.32 -6.57 -1.13
C PHE A 83 -0.98 -7.81 -0.28
N ASP A 84 -0.98 -7.70 1.05
CA ASP A 84 -0.74 -8.81 1.99
C ASP A 84 -1.77 -9.93 1.78
N VAL A 85 -3.06 -9.59 1.73
CA VAL A 85 -4.14 -10.56 1.48
C VAL A 85 -4.03 -11.24 0.10
N ALA A 86 -3.52 -10.54 -0.90
CA ALA A 86 -3.24 -11.10 -2.23
C ALA A 86 -1.94 -11.94 -2.29
N ASN A 87 -1.30 -12.20 -1.14
CA ASN A 87 -0.04 -12.93 -1.01
C ASN A 87 1.14 -12.29 -1.79
N PHE A 88 1.15 -10.97 -1.95
CA PHE A 88 2.31 -10.27 -2.47
C PHE A 88 3.45 -10.35 -1.43
N ASP A 89 4.65 -10.70 -1.86
CA ASP A 89 5.80 -10.87 -0.96
C ASP A 89 6.39 -9.52 -0.53
N ILE A 90 5.82 -8.97 0.55
CA ILE A 90 6.26 -7.71 1.18
C ILE A 90 7.65 -7.88 1.84
N SER A 91 8.06 -9.11 2.19
CA SER A 91 9.31 -9.36 2.92
C SER A 91 10.57 -8.95 2.15
N LYS A 92 10.47 -8.89 0.81
CA LYS A 92 11.54 -8.37 -0.08
C LYS A 92 11.84 -6.88 0.12
N TYR A 93 10.94 -6.13 0.76
CA TYR A 93 11.00 -4.68 0.90
C TYR A 93 11.16 -4.33 2.39
N VAL A 94 12.39 -4.41 2.88
CA VAL A 94 12.71 -4.36 4.32
C VAL A 94 12.15 -3.14 5.06
N ASN A 95 12.14 -1.96 4.45
CA ASN A 95 11.63 -0.74 5.09
C ASN A 95 10.10 -0.75 5.15
N VAL A 96 9.46 -1.30 4.10
CA VAL A 96 8.00 -1.51 4.05
C VAL A 96 7.59 -2.55 5.08
N ALA A 97 8.26 -3.70 5.12
CA ALA A 97 7.96 -4.76 6.07
C ALA A 97 8.06 -4.28 7.53
N ARG A 98 9.11 -3.54 7.88
CA ARG A 98 9.27 -2.89 9.19
C ARG A 98 8.13 -1.90 9.47
N TRP A 99 7.91 -0.93 8.58
CA TRP A 99 6.86 0.08 8.76
C TRP A 99 5.48 -0.58 8.89
N TYR A 100 5.19 -1.60 8.08
CA TYR A 100 3.90 -2.27 8.07
C TYR A 100 3.64 -3.01 9.38
N ALA A 101 4.65 -3.69 9.94
CA ALA A 101 4.53 -4.34 11.25
C ALA A 101 4.17 -3.36 12.38
N ASP A 102 4.66 -2.12 12.30
CA ASP A 102 4.29 -1.05 13.24
C ASP A 102 2.93 -0.43 12.91
N ALA A 103 2.61 -0.25 11.63
CA ALA A 103 1.34 0.31 11.18
C ALA A 103 0.14 -0.59 11.52
N LYS A 104 0.33 -1.92 11.63
CA LYS A 104 -0.68 -2.86 12.15
C LYS A 104 -1.10 -2.58 13.60
N LYS A 105 -0.38 -1.74 14.34
CA LYS A 105 -0.72 -1.37 15.73
C LYS A 105 -1.59 -0.10 15.80
N LEU A 106 -1.87 0.53 14.66
CA LEU A 106 -2.64 1.77 14.61
C LEU A 106 -4.13 1.54 14.91
N PRO A 107 -4.84 2.55 15.47
CA PRO A 107 -6.28 2.47 15.69
C PRO A 107 -7.03 2.15 14.39
N GLY A 108 -7.99 1.23 14.46
CA GLY A 108 -8.78 0.78 13.30
C GLY A 108 -8.16 -0.37 12.50
N TRP A 109 -6.96 -0.86 12.86
CA TRP A 109 -6.32 -1.98 12.18
C TRP A 109 -7.22 -3.22 12.07
N GLU A 110 -7.85 -3.65 13.17
CA GLU A 110 -8.68 -4.86 13.19
C GLU A 110 -9.87 -4.76 12.23
N GLU A 111 -10.49 -3.59 12.12
CA GLU A 111 -11.59 -3.33 11.18
C GLU A 111 -11.10 -3.35 9.72
N ASN A 112 -9.96 -2.69 9.46
CA ASN A 112 -9.30 -2.74 8.15
C ASN A 112 -8.97 -4.19 7.75
N TRP A 113 -8.41 -4.98 8.67
CA TRP A 113 -8.02 -6.36 8.41
C TRP A 113 -9.24 -7.26 8.17
N ALA A 114 -10.30 -7.10 8.95
CA ALA A 114 -11.57 -7.79 8.70
C ALA A 114 -12.10 -7.49 7.29
N GLY A 115 -12.06 -6.22 6.85
CA GLY A 115 -12.40 -5.84 5.47
C GLY A 115 -11.50 -6.48 4.41
N CYS A 116 -10.19 -6.58 4.68
CA CYS A 116 -9.26 -7.27 3.79
C CYS A 116 -9.58 -8.78 3.69
N LEU A 117 -9.97 -9.44 4.79
CA LEU A 117 -10.39 -10.85 4.78
C LEU A 117 -11.71 -11.07 4.01
N GLU A 118 -12.63 -10.11 4.04
CA GLU A 118 -13.81 -10.13 3.17
C GLU A 118 -13.40 -10.00 1.69
N PHE A 119 -12.50 -9.08 1.37
CA PHE A 119 -11.96 -8.93 0.01
C PHE A 119 -11.23 -10.20 -0.47
N LYS A 120 -10.54 -10.92 0.43
CA LYS A 120 -9.87 -12.19 0.13
C LYS A 120 -10.78 -13.21 -0.53
N LYS A 121 -12.07 -13.21 -0.20
CA LYS A 121 -13.06 -14.16 -0.74
C LYS A 121 -13.28 -14.02 -2.25
N LEU A 122 -12.82 -12.92 -2.85
CA LEU A 122 -12.86 -12.72 -4.30
C LEU A 122 -11.75 -13.50 -5.04
N PHE A 123 -10.63 -13.79 -4.36
CA PHE A 123 -9.58 -14.67 -4.88
C PHE A 123 -10.06 -16.12 -4.75
N LYS A 124 -10.34 -16.76 -5.88
CA LYS A 124 -10.77 -18.16 -5.96
C LYS A 124 -9.60 -19.12 -5.87
#